data_AF-A0A935YUY3-F1
#
_entry.id   AF-A0A935YUY3-F1
#
_cell.length_a   1.000
_cell.length_b   1.000
_cell.length_c   1.000
_cell.angle_alpha   90.00
_cell.angle_beta   90.00
_cell.angle_gamma   90.00
#
_symmetry.space_group_name_H-M   'P 1'
#
loop_
_entity.id
_entity.type
_entity.pdbx_description
1 polymer ?
#
loop_
_entity_poly.entity_id
_entity_poly.type
_entity_poly.pdbx_seq_one_letter_code
_entity_poly.pdbx_strand_id
1 'polypeptide(L)'
;MIARANGKPSRPADAYVIEVEGIAVGVVIQHGQSYRFYAADHAMRELHHKQFPSARAAQRAAERTIASARAVDTVLSRKRSSA
;
A
#
# COMPACT_ATOMS: atom_id res chain seq x y z
N MET A 1 2.60 -4.57 43.02
CA MET A 1 2.18 -3.20 42.66
C MET A 1 2.40 -3.05 41.15
N ILE A 2 1.34 -3.08 40.34
CA ILE A 2 1.46 -2.95 38.86
C ILE A 2 1.05 -1.53 38.51
N ALA A 3 2.03 -0.68 38.19
CA ALA A 3 1.78 0.69 37.77
C ALA A 3 1.07 0.64 36.40
N ARG A 4 -0.21 1.03 36.36
CA ARG A 4 -0.92 1.26 35.11
C ARG A 4 -0.42 2.60 34.56
N ALA A 5 0.26 2.58 33.43
CA ALA A 5 0.64 3.80 32.74
C ALA A 5 -0.65 4.53 32.32
N ASN A 6 -0.99 5.63 33.00
CA ASN A 6 -2.06 6.55 32.63
C ASN A 6 -1.67 7.39 31.39
N GLY A 7 -1.22 6.74 30.33
CA GLY A 7 -1.15 7.38 29.02
C GLY A 7 -2.57 7.53 28.50
N LYS A 8 -3.00 8.75 28.15
CA LYS A 8 -4.18 8.95 27.29
C LYS A 8 -4.10 7.92 26.15
N PRO A 9 -5.19 7.20 25.80
CA PRO A 9 -5.15 6.35 24.61
C PRO A 9 -4.65 7.22 23.46
N SER A 10 -3.54 6.79 22.83
CA SER A 10 -3.04 7.46 21.64
C SER A 10 -4.22 7.57 20.69
N ARG A 11 -4.46 8.78 20.16
CA ARG A 11 -5.55 9.06 19.22
C ARG A 11 -5.68 7.88 18.24
N PRO A 12 -6.90 7.35 18.02
CA PRO A 12 -7.08 6.20 17.14
C PRO A 12 -6.36 6.46 15.81
N ALA A 13 -5.65 5.45 15.33
CA ALA A 13 -4.94 5.54 14.06
C ALA A 13 -5.96 5.76 12.94
N ASP A 14 -5.77 6.81 12.14
CA ASP A 14 -6.57 7.02 10.96
C ASP A 14 -6.21 5.95 9.92
N ALA A 15 -7.21 5.40 9.24
CA ALA A 15 -7.05 4.41 8.19
C ALA A 15 -7.66 4.93 6.88
N TYR A 16 -6.97 4.67 5.78
CA TYR A 16 -7.31 5.16 4.45
C TYR A 16 -7.34 4.00 3.47
N VAL A 17 -8.39 3.89 2.67
CA VAL A 17 -8.44 2.96 1.53
C VAL A 17 -7.64 3.55 0.38
N ILE A 18 -6.82 2.72 -0.26
CA ILE A 18 -6.09 3.05 -1.47
C ILE A 18 -6.77 2.36 -2.64
N GLU A 19 -7.24 3.17 -3.59
CA GLU A 19 -7.93 2.71 -4.79
C GLU A 19 -7.16 3.12 -6.03
N VAL A 20 -7.01 2.21 -6.99
CA VAL A 20 -6.48 2.53 -8.31
C VAL A 20 -7.53 2.15 -9.34
N GLU A 21 -7.91 3.09 -10.20
CA GLU A 21 -8.97 2.91 -11.21
C GLU A 21 -10.32 2.44 -10.61
N GLY A 22 -10.63 2.90 -9.39
CA GLY A 22 -11.87 2.56 -8.68
C GLY A 22 -11.86 1.19 -8.01
N ILE A 23 -10.71 0.50 -7.97
CA ILE A 23 -10.56 -0.80 -7.29
C ILE A 23 -9.71 -0.60 -6.04
N ALA A 24 -10.19 -1.06 -4.89
CA ALA A 24 -9.43 -1.07 -3.64
C ALA A 24 -8.28 -2.08 -3.71
N VAL A 25 -7.04 -1.58 -3.63
CA VAL A 25 -5.82 -2.39 -3.74
C VAL A 25 -5.05 -2.50 -2.43
N GLY A 26 -5.43 -1.72 -1.42
CA GLY A 26 -4.87 -1.82 -0.08
C GLY A 26 -5.46 -0.80 0.89
N VAL A 27 -5.02 -0.91 2.15
CA VAL A 27 -5.33 0.02 3.23
C VAL A 27 -4.03 0.57 3.78
N VAL A 28 -4.05 1.84 4.17
CA VAL A 28 -2.95 2.50 4.84
C VAL A 28 -3.38 2.90 6.23
N ILE A 29 -2.59 2.53 7.24
CA ILE A 29 -2.82 2.91 8.64
C ILE A 29 -1.77 3.96 9.03
N GLN A 30 -2.23 5.08 9.58
CA GLN A 30 -1.35 6.09 10.16
C GLN A 30 -0.72 5.58 11.46
N HIS A 31 0.61 5.58 11.51
CA HIS A 31 1.40 5.15 12.67
C HIS A 31 2.36 6.27 13.07
N GLY A 32 1.87 7.21 13.89
CA GLY A 32 2.61 8.43 14.23
C GLY A 32 2.73 9.36 13.03
N GLN A 33 3.96 9.59 12.56
CA GLN A 33 4.26 10.44 11.39
C GLN A 33 4.38 9.65 10.08
N SER A 34 4.27 8.32 10.12
CA SER A 34 4.34 7.47 8.92
C SER A 34 3.03 6.76 8.66
N TYR A 35 2.95 6.17 7.48
CA TYR A 35 1.77 5.52 6.92
C TYR A 35 2.18 4.13 6.45
N ARG A 36 1.67 3.08 7.11
CA ARG A 36 2.01 1.69 6.76
C ARG A 36 0.96 1.11 5.83
N PHE A 37 1.40 0.58 4.70
CA PHE A 37 0.53 -0.02 3.69
C PHE A 37 0.28 -1.50 3.98
N TYR A 38 -0.95 -1.95 3.79
CA TYR A 38 -1.40 -3.33 3.86
C TYR A 38 -2.11 -3.67 2.55
N ALA A 39 -1.51 -4.59 1.79
CA ALA A 39 -2.01 -5.01 0.49
C ALA A 39 -3.33 -5.79 0.64
N ALA A 40 -4.32 -5.42 -0.17
CA ALA A 40 -5.55 -6.20 -0.33
C ALA A 40 -5.47 -7.16 -1.53
N ASP A 41 -4.48 -6.97 -2.41
CA ASP A 41 -4.26 -7.77 -3.62
C ASP A 41 -2.78 -8.19 -3.75
N HIS A 42 -2.53 -9.35 -4.36
CA HIS A 42 -1.18 -9.89 -4.58
C HIS A 42 -0.31 -8.98 -5.49
N ALA A 43 -0.93 -8.24 -6.41
CA ALA A 43 -0.24 -7.25 -7.23
C ALA A 43 0.47 -6.18 -6.37
N MET A 44 -0.05 -5.90 -5.16
CA MET A 44 0.51 -4.92 -4.22
C MET A 44 1.47 -5.54 -3.20
N ARG A 45 1.88 -6.80 -3.37
CA ARG A 45 2.79 -7.49 -2.45
C ARG A 45 4.07 -6.71 -2.17
N GLU A 46 4.62 -6.04 -3.17
CA GLU A 46 5.83 -5.21 -3.02
C GLU A 46 5.65 -4.01 -2.10
N LEU A 47 4.41 -3.57 -1.86
CA LEU A 47 4.08 -2.44 -0.99
C LEU A 47 3.67 -2.91 0.41
N HIS A 48 3.44 -4.20 0.62
CA HIS A 48 3.02 -4.74 1.91
C HIS A 48 4.02 -4.37 3.02
N HIS A 49 3.50 -3.77 4.10
CA HIS A 49 4.24 -3.21 5.24
C HIS A 49 5.21 -2.07 4.93
N LYS A 50 5.33 -1.61 3.68
CA LYS A 50 6.14 -0.42 3.38
C LYS A 50 5.56 0.80 4.10
N GLN A 51 6.47 1.64 4.59
CA GLN A 51 6.13 2.90 5.24
C GLN A 51 6.25 4.03 4.23
N PHE A 52 5.30 4.94 4.30
CA PHE A 52 5.22 6.12 3.46
C PHE A 52 5.15 7.37 4.34
N PRO A 53 5.63 8.52 3.86
CA PRO A 53 5.51 9.80 4.57
C PRO A 53 4.07 10.35 4.56
N SER A 54 3.21 9.85 3.66
CA SER A 54 1.80 10.24 3.56
C SER A 54 0.97 9.16 2.88
N ALA A 55 -0.35 9.16 3.11
CA ALA A 55 -1.28 8.30 2.37
C ALA A 55 -1.19 8.53 0.85
N ARG A 56 -0.97 9.77 0.41
CA ARG A 56 -0.82 10.11 -1.02
C ARG A 56 0.47 9.55 -1.62
N ALA A 57 1.56 9.47 -0.87
CA ALA A 57 2.77 8.81 -1.32
C ALA A 57 2.54 7.29 -1.53
N ALA A 58 1.74 6.67 -0.66
CA ALA A 58 1.34 5.27 -0.81
C ALA A 58 0.44 5.06 -2.05
N GLN A 59 -0.54 5.93 -2.28
CA GLN A 59 -1.38 5.94 -3.49
C GLN A 59 -0.53 5.97 -4.77
N ARG A 60 0.42 6.91 -4.84
CA ARG A 60 1.32 7.04 -6.00
C ARG A 60 2.21 5.82 -6.19
N ALA A 61 2.58 5.13 -5.12
CA ALA A 61 3.34 3.89 -5.22
C ALA A 61 2.48 2.76 -5.81
N ALA A 62 1.23 2.63 -5.37
CA ALA A 62 0.28 1.65 -5.90
C ALA A 62 0.02 1.85 -7.41
N GLU A 63 -0.22 3.10 -7.84
CA GLU A 63 -0.37 3.47 -9.26
C GLU A 63 0.84 3.01 -10.09
N ARG A 64 2.07 3.23 -9.59
CA ARG A 64 3.30 2.80 -10.27
C ARG A 64 3.43 1.28 -10.32
N THR A 65 3.11 0.57 -9.24
CA THR A 65 3.18 -0.90 -9.21
C THR A 65 2.26 -1.51 -10.26
N ILE A 66 1.04 -1.03 -10.42
CA ILE A 66 0.11 -1.51 -11.47
C ILE A 66 0.63 -1.16 -12.87
N ALA A 67 1.09 0.08 -13.08
CA ALA A 67 1.63 0.50 -14.37
C ALA A 67 2.83 -0.38 -14.79
N SER A 68 3.72 -0.71 -13.86
CA SER A 68 4.87 -1.58 -14.10
C SER A 68 4.45 -3.02 -14.42
N ALA A 69 3.48 -3.58 -13.68
CA ALA A 69 2.98 -4.94 -13.94
C ALA A 69 2.41 -5.06 -15.36
N ARG A 70 1.60 -4.09 -15.80
CA ARG A 70 1.04 -4.06 -17.17
C ARG A 70 2.11 -3.97 -18.25
N ALA A 71 3.17 -3.19 -18.01
CA ALA A 71 4.29 -3.09 -18.93
C ALA A 71 5.02 -4.44 -19.09
N VAL A 72 5.21 -5.18 -17.99
CA VAL A 72 5.83 -6.51 -18.01
C VAL A 72 5.00 -7.50 -18.82
N ASP A 73 3.68 -7.56 -18.60
CA ASP A 73 2.78 -8.45 -19.33
C ASP A 73 2.81 -8.17 -20.84
N THR A 74 2.84 -6.90 -21.23
CA THR A 74 2.94 -6.47 -22.62
C THR A 74 4.23 -6.98 -23.29
N VAL A 75 5.36 -6.91 -22.59
CA VAL A 75 6.67 -7.37 -23.09
C VAL A 75 6.71 -8.90 -23.22
N LEU A 76 6.16 -9.62 -22.22
CA LEU A 76 6.14 -11.08 -22.22
C LEU A 76 5.23 -11.64 -23.31
N SER A 77 4.07 -11.03 -23.55
CA SER A 77 3.16 -11.39 -24.65
C SER A 77 3.85 -11.30 -26.02
N ARG A 78 4.64 -10.23 -26.24
CA ARG A 78 5.37 -10.03 -27.50
C ARG A 78 6.43 -11.10 -27.76
N LYS A 79 7.17 -11.53 -26.74
CA LYS A 79 8.22 -12.57 -26.87
C LYS A 79 7.65 -13.96 -27.19
N ARG A 80 6.44 -14.28 -26.73
CA ARG A 80 5.81 -15.60 -26.97
C ARG A 80 5.20 -15.74 -28.36
N SER A 81 4.97 -14.62 -29.06
CA SER A 81 4.38 -14.62 -30.41
C SER A 81 5.42 -14.71 -31.53
N SER A 82 6.71 -14.76 -31.19
CA SER A 82 7.84 -14.80 -32.13
C SER A 82 8.65 -16.12 -32.08
N ALA A 83 8.07 -17.17 -31.49
CA ALA A 83 8.62 -18.53 -31.44
C ALA A 83 7.62 -19.49 -32.10
#